data_AF-A0AAT9HSS4-F1
#
_entry.id   AF-A0AAT9HSS4-F1
#
_cell.length_a   1.000
_cell.length_b   1.000
_cell.length_c   1.000
_cell.angle_alpha   90.00
_cell.angle_beta   90.00
_cell.angle_gamma   90.00
#
_symmetry.space_group_name_H-M   'P 1'
#
loop_
_entity.id
_entity.type
_entity.pdbx_description
1 polymer ?
#
loop_
_entity_poly.entity_id
_entity_poly.type
_entity_poly.pdbx_seq_one_letter_code
_entity_poly.pdbx_strand_id
1 'polypeptide(L)'
;MGRTPGSLYVDGEDIVLASLRFGNVVVMIQPPRGFGENPIAIYHDPDMPPSHHYMAAYRWLDNSFGADAIVHMGKHGTMEWLPGKGLGLSAGCAPDAVLGDLPLIYPFIVNDPGEGTQAKRRGHATVVDHLVPPMARADTYGDLAKLEQLLDEYALVSDLDPEKAPAVRAQIWTLVKAAELHHDLRVDDQPDDDDFDSFVMHIDGYLCEIKDVQIRDGLHILGGGPVGEPRVNLVLAVLRASQVWGGQANALPGLRAALAEHFGLVEKELLAEPGAPLKVPAELTDLVDGPARSASDAIDLLEQLCRRFAEGMEERGWAAGTVPSLVREVLNTELPDAVAVLRFACEEVVPRLARTTDEIGHILRALDGVTSRPDLRDRPPAAWSTCCRPGGTSTPSTPRRSRPG
;
A
#
# COMPACT_ATOMS: atom_id res chain seq x y z
N MET A 1 6.39 13.92 -36.69
CA MET A 1 5.96 15.27 -36.27
C MET A 1 5.77 16.15 -37.51
N GLY A 2 4.88 17.14 -37.45
CA GLY A 2 4.77 18.17 -38.50
C GLY A 2 5.95 19.15 -38.51
N ARG A 3 5.90 20.21 -39.34
CA ARG A 3 6.93 21.28 -39.33
C ARG A 3 6.87 22.06 -38.00
N THR A 4 8.04 22.44 -37.48
CA THR A 4 8.22 23.32 -36.31
C THR A 4 7.59 24.70 -36.59
N PRO A 5 6.98 25.39 -35.60
CA PRO A 5 6.81 25.04 -34.17
C PRO A 5 5.63 24.10 -33.87
N GLY A 6 4.94 23.60 -34.89
CA GLY A 6 3.67 22.89 -34.72
C GLY A 6 2.51 23.84 -34.47
N SER A 7 1.45 23.34 -33.84
CA SER A 7 0.21 24.10 -33.58
C SER A 7 -0.21 24.12 -32.12
N LEU A 8 0.49 23.40 -31.24
CA LEU A 8 0.14 23.27 -29.83
C LEU A 8 0.83 24.34 -29.01
N TYR A 9 0.05 25.12 -28.26
CA TYR A 9 0.54 26.20 -27.38
C TYR A 9 1.46 27.19 -28.10
N VAL A 10 1.08 27.60 -29.31
CA VAL A 10 1.83 28.58 -30.12
C VAL A 10 1.13 29.93 -30.09
N ASP A 11 1.89 31.00 -29.85
CA ASP A 11 1.46 32.39 -30.01
C ASP A 11 2.41 33.09 -30.99
N GLY A 12 1.92 33.41 -32.19
CA GLY A 12 2.75 33.89 -33.30
C GLY A 12 3.79 32.86 -33.74
N GLU A 13 5.07 33.18 -33.58
CA GLU A 13 6.21 32.29 -33.88
C GLU A 13 6.75 31.56 -32.63
N ASP A 14 6.20 31.89 -31.44
CA ASP A 14 6.70 31.42 -30.16
C ASP A 14 5.91 30.22 -29.61
N ILE A 15 6.61 29.29 -28.99
CA ILE A 15 5.99 28.21 -28.19
C ILE A 15 5.88 28.69 -26.75
N VAL A 16 4.67 28.71 -26.20
CA VAL A 16 4.37 29.23 -24.87
C VAL A 16 4.49 28.13 -23.83
N LEU A 17 5.30 28.35 -22.78
CA LEU A 17 5.51 27.42 -21.68
C LEU A 17 4.98 27.99 -20.36
N ALA A 18 3.99 27.33 -19.76
CA ALA A 18 3.50 27.68 -18.44
C ALA A 18 4.43 27.12 -17.34
N SER A 19 4.96 28.00 -16.48
CA SER A 19 5.80 27.61 -15.34
C SER A 19 5.73 28.66 -14.22
N LEU A 20 6.02 28.22 -12.99
CA LEU A 20 6.22 29.10 -11.83
C LEU A 20 7.72 29.16 -11.50
N ARG A 21 8.29 30.35 -11.37
CA ARG A 21 9.72 30.55 -11.10
C ARG A 21 9.93 31.18 -9.73
N PHE A 22 10.83 30.58 -8.96
CA PHE A 22 11.21 30.97 -7.61
C PHE A 22 12.74 31.05 -7.53
N GLY A 23 13.31 32.15 -8.00
CA GLY A 23 14.77 32.29 -8.10
C GLY A 23 15.37 31.21 -9.01
N ASN A 24 16.22 30.36 -8.44
CA ASN A 24 16.91 29.27 -9.16
C ASN A 24 16.07 27.98 -9.25
N VAL A 25 14.79 28.02 -8.87
CA VAL A 25 13.88 26.87 -8.95
C VAL A 25 12.74 27.18 -9.90
N VAL A 26 12.45 26.27 -10.82
CA VAL A 26 11.25 26.32 -11.68
C VAL A 26 10.36 25.12 -11.38
N VAL A 27 9.07 25.39 -11.22
CA VAL A 27 8.02 24.38 -11.11
C VAL A 27 7.22 24.40 -12.41
N MET A 28 7.21 23.28 -13.11
CA MET A 28 6.57 23.11 -14.41
C MET A 28 5.78 21.81 -14.41
N ILE A 29 4.55 21.86 -14.94
CA ILE A 29 3.78 20.65 -15.20
C ILE A 29 4.37 19.98 -16.44
N GLN A 30 4.60 18.67 -16.38
CA GLN A 30 5.10 17.95 -17.54
C GLN A 30 4.14 18.14 -18.73
N PRO A 31 4.63 18.53 -19.92
CA PRO A 31 3.78 18.75 -21.07
C PRO A 31 2.92 17.53 -21.44
N PRO A 32 1.71 17.74 -22.00
CA PRO A 32 0.84 16.63 -22.37
C PRO A 32 1.46 15.77 -23.46
N ARG A 33 1.24 14.46 -23.36
CA ARG A 33 1.76 13.46 -24.29
C ARG A 33 1.26 13.62 -25.74
N GLY A 34 0.10 14.25 -25.93
CA GLY A 34 -0.47 14.59 -27.25
C GLY A 34 -1.72 13.80 -27.67
N PHE A 35 -2.12 12.75 -26.94
CA PHE A 35 -3.27 11.93 -27.31
C PHE A 35 -4.63 12.66 -27.24
N GLY A 36 -4.81 13.61 -26.32
CA GLY A 36 -6.04 14.42 -26.25
C GLY A 36 -6.22 15.36 -27.45
N GLU A 37 -5.12 15.82 -28.04
CA GLU A 37 -5.09 16.72 -29.19
C GLU A 37 -5.28 15.97 -30.53
N ASN A 38 -5.05 14.66 -30.54
CA ASN A 38 -5.31 13.79 -31.69
C ASN A 38 -5.97 12.47 -31.25
N PRO A 39 -7.30 12.48 -31.02
CA PRO A 39 -8.03 11.31 -30.53
C PRO A 39 -7.96 10.11 -31.49
N ILE A 40 -7.81 10.34 -32.79
CA ILE A 40 -7.69 9.28 -33.81
C ILE A 40 -6.42 8.45 -33.56
N ALA A 41 -5.34 9.10 -33.15
CA ALA A 41 -4.08 8.43 -32.89
C ALA A 41 -4.12 7.51 -31.66
N ILE A 42 -5.09 7.68 -30.75
CA ILE A 42 -5.34 6.71 -29.66
C ILE A 42 -5.64 5.31 -30.25
N TYR A 43 -6.34 5.24 -31.39
CA TYR A 43 -6.71 3.97 -32.02
C TYR A 43 -5.66 3.41 -32.97
N HIS A 44 -4.80 4.27 -33.53
CA HIS A 44 -4.01 3.92 -34.71
C HIS A 44 -2.50 4.16 -34.57
N ASP A 45 -2.04 4.88 -33.54
CA ASP A 45 -0.63 5.26 -33.42
C ASP A 45 -0.13 5.16 -31.97
N PRO A 46 0.13 3.95 -31.48
CA PRO A 46 0.70 3.75 -30.14
C PRO A 46 2.13 4.33 -30.02
N ASP A 47 2.83 4.49 -31.16
CA ASP A 47 4.21 4.98 -31.25
C ASP A 47 4.28 6.49 -31.56
N MET A 48 3.18 7.24 -31.35
CA MET A 48 3.11 8.66 -31.65
C MET A 48 4.30 9.41 -31.03
N PRO A 49 5.10 10.18 -31.77
CA PRO A 49 6.22 10.93 -31.18
C PRO A 49 5.74 12.03 -30.21
N PRO A 50 6.60 12.56 -29.32
CA PRO A 50 6.26 13.74 -28.52
C PRO A 50 5.92 14.94 -29.41
N SER A 51 5.18 15.93 -28.89
CA SER A 51 4.89 17.16 -29.65
C SER A 51 6.08 18.13 -29.64
N HIS A 52 6.06 19.12 -30.53
CA HIS A 52 7.03 20.22 -30.51
C HIS A 52 6.99 20.99 -29.18
N HIS A 53 5.80 21.19 -28.60
CA HIS A 53 5.65 21.79 -27.27
C HIS A 53 6.33 20.94 -26.18
N TYR A 54 6.18 19.61 -26.21
CA TYR A 54 6.84 18.70 -25.28
C TYR A 54 8.36 18.82 -25.38
N MET A 55 8.90 18.78 -26.60
CA MET A 55 10.33 18.94 -26.85
C MET A 55 10.85 20.31 -26.41
N ALA A 56 10.12 21.38 -26.74
CA ALA A 56 10.48 22.75 -26.40
C ALA A 56 10.56 22.97 -24.89
N ALA A 57 9.68 22.36 -24.10
CA ALA A 57 9.71 22.48 -22.65
C ALA A 57 11.02 21.99 -22.04
N TYR A 58 11.46 20.77 -22.39
CA TYR A 58 12.72 20.23 -21.87
C TYR A 58 13.95 20.92 -22.44
N ARG A 59 13.90 21.32 -23.72
CA ARG A 59 14.99 22.11 -24.31
C ARG A 59 15.11 23.50 -23.71
N TRP A 60 14.00 24.09 -23.28
CA TRP A 60 13.99 25.34 -22.53
C TRP A 60 14.59 25.16 -21.13
N LEU A 61 14.27 24.07 -20.42
CA LEU A 61 14.89 23.74 -19.13
C LEU A 61 16.42 23.65 -19.22
N ASP A 62 16.90 22.96 -20.25
CA ASP A 62 18.32 22.74 -20.53
C ASP A 62 19.03 24.04 -20.98
N ASN A 63 18.56 24.68 -22.05
CA ASN A 63 19.33 25.71 -22.76
C ASN A 63 19.03 27.14 -22.32
N SER A 64 17.82 27.41 -21.83
CA SER A 64 17.36 28.78 -21.55
C SER A 64 17.25 29.07 -20.06
N PHE A 65 16.66 28.15 -19.30
CA PHE A 65 16.67 28.21 -17.84
C PHE A 65 18.05 27.85 -17.28
N GLY A 66 18.75 26.91 -17.94
CA GLY A 66 20.06 26.44 -17.50
C GLY A 66 19.95 25.55 -16.26
N ALA A 67 19.01 24.61 -16.26
CA ALA A 67 18.84 23.69 -15.14
C ALA A 67 20.10 22.85 -14.93
N ASP A 68 20.62 22.80 -13.70
CA ASP A 68 21.68 21.87 -13.34
C ASP A 68 21.16 20.43 -13.17
N ALA A 69 19.87 20.29 -12.85
CA ALA A 69 19.19 19.01 -12.67
C ALA A 69 17.66 19.15 -12.79
N ILE A 70 16.99 18.03 -13.05
CA ILE A 70 15.53 17.90 -13.01
C ILE A 70 15.14 16.97 -11.87
N VAL A 71 14.13 17.36 -11.07
CA VAL A 71 13.47 16.47 -10.11
C VAL A 71 12.04 16.18 -10.61
N HIS A 72 11.78 14.95 -11.03
CA HIS A 72 10.40 14.52 -11.34
C HIS A 72 9.70 14.04 -10.08
N MET A 73 8.61 14.70 -9.70
CA MET A 73 7.87 14.37 -8.47
C MET A 73 6.79 13.33 -8.73
N GLY A 74 7.01 12.08 -8.27
CA GLY A 74 5.99 11.03 -8.18
C GLY A 74 5.93 10.05 -9.36
N LYS A 75 5.49 8.82 -9.06
CA LYS A 75 5.19 7.75 -10.03
C LYS A 75 3.90 8.09 -10.80
N HIS A 76 3.92 8.26 -12.13
CA HIS A 76 5.09 8.44 -12.99
C HIS A 76 4.83 9.49 -14.06
N GLY A 77 5.92 10.03 -14.63
CA GLY A 77 5.91 10.92 -15.78
C GLY A 77 5.76 10.13 -17.08
N THR A 78 5.65 10.83 -18.20
CA THR A 78 5.43 10.24 -19.52
C THR A 78 6.71 10.14 -20.36
N MET A 79 7.80 10.79 -19.93
CA MET A 79 9.04 10.96 -20.69
C MET A 79 9.78 9.64 -20.91
N GLU A 80 9.92 8.84 -19.85
CA GLU A 80 10.54 7.51 -19.88
C GLU A 80 9.70 6.46 -20.64
N TRP A 81 8.48 6.82 -21.03
CA TRP A 81 7.55 6.01 -21.83
C TRP A 81 7.43 6.46 -23.27
N LEU A 82 8.14 7.53 -23.67
CA LEU A 82 8.12 7.98 -25.05
C LEU A 82 8.67 6.90 -26.02
N PRO A 83 8.30 6.94 -27.31
CA PRO A 83 8.67 5.91 -28.27
C PRO A 83 10.19 5.78 -28.45
N GLY A 84 10.66 4.54 -28.65
CA GLY A 84 12.07 4.23 -28.85
C GLY A 84 12.45 2.86 -28.29
N LYS A 85 13.75 2.59 -28.19
CA LYS A 85 14.27 1.33 -27.66
C LYS A 85 13.86 1.14 -26.18
N GLY A 86 13.72 -0.11 -25.76
CA GLY A 86 13.36 -0.47 -24.37
C GLY A 86 14.46 -0.22 -23.34
N LEU A 87 15.73 -0.22 -23.76
CA LEU A 87 16.91 0.21 -22.99
C LEU A 87 18.08 0.46 -23.96
N GLY A 88 19.14 1.12 -23.50
CA GLY A 88 20.30 1.44 -24.35
C GLY A 88 19.89 2.38 -25.47
N LEU A 89 19.41 3.56 -25.07
CA LEU A 89 18.83 4.53 -25.99
C LEU A 89 19.85 5.00 -27.03
N SER A 90 19.34 5.39 -28.18
CA SER A 90 20.10 6.03 -29.26
C SER A 90 19.58 7.45 -29.44
N ALA A 91 20.33 8.30 -30.15
CA ALA A 91 19.90 9.65 -30.53
C ALA A 91 18.51 9.72 -31.23
N GLY A 92 18.06 8.64 -31.87
CA GLY A 92 16.71 8.55 -32.46
C GLY A 92 15.58 8.16 -31.48
N CYS A 93 15.88 7.93 -30.20
CA CYS A 93 14.88 7.60 -29.18
C CYS A 93 14.32 8.89 -28.57
N ALA A 94 13.00 8.98 -28.44
CA ALA A 94 12.37 10.19 -27.93
C ALA A 94 12.77 10.55 -26.48
N PRO A 95 12.91 9.61 -25.52
CA PRO A 95 13.37 9.97 -24.18
C PRO A 95 14.76 10.62 -24.16
N ASP A 96 15.69 10.12 -24.99
CA ASP A 96 17.04 10.66 -25.16
C ASP A 96 17.01 12.06 -25.79
N ALA A 97 16.21 12.23 -26.85
CA ALA A 97 16.04 13.52 -27.51
C ALA A 97 15.33 14.57 -26.64
N VAL A 98 14.52 14.15 -25.67
CA VAL A 98 13.84 15.04 -24.72
C VAL A 98 14.76 15.44 -23.58
N LEU A 99 15.32 14.45 -22.87
CA LEU A 99 16.03 14.69 -21.62
C LEU A 99 17.49 15.15 -21.83
N GLY A 100 18.15 14.65 -22.88
CA GLY A 100 19.56 14.93 -23.14
C GLY A 100 20.45 14.52 -21.97
N ASP A 101 21.40 15.40 -21.61
CA ASP A 101 22.39 15.13 -20.57
C ASP A 101 21.97 15.61 -19.17
N LEU A 102 20.77 16.19 -19.03
CA LEU A 102 20.31 16.71 -17.75
C LEU A 102 20.19 15.58 -16.70
N PRO A 103 20.82 15.71 -15.52
CA PRO A 103 20.62 14.79 -14.42
C PRO A 103 19.16 14.73 -14.01
N LEU A 104 18.59 13.52 -13.97
CA LEU A 104 17.22 13.30 -13.53
C LEU A 104 17.22 12.62 -12.15
N ILE A 105 16.75 13.33 -11.13
CA ILE A 105 16.46 12.77 -9.80
C ILE A 105 14.97 12.46 -9.74
N TYR A 106 14.62 11.29 -9.20
CA TYR A 106 13.25 10.82 -9.29
C TYR A 106 12.77 10.18 -7.98
N PRO A 107 12.07 10.94 -7.11
CA PRO A 107 11.26 10.38 -6.03
C PRO A 107 10.21 9.40 -6.53
N PHE A 108 10.30 8.13 -6.11
CA PHE A 108 9.46 7.05 -6.66
C PHE A 108 8.89 6.16 -5.56
N ILE A 109 7.68 5.62 -5.74
CA ILE A 109 7.08 4.77 -4.70
C ILE A 109 7.80 3.42 -4.62
N VAL A 110 8.15 3.03 -3.40
CA VAL A 110 8.99 1.86 -3.11
C VAL A 110 8.44 0.52 -3.64
N ASN A 111 7.11 0.38 -3.63
CA ASN A 111 6.41 -0.86 -4.01
C ASN A 111 6.14 -0.97 -5.51
N ASP A 112 6.65 -0.02 -6.31
CA ASP A 112 6.59 -0.09 -7.77
C ASP A 112 7.98 -0.12 -8.42
N PRO A 113 8.75 -1.20 -8.22
CA PRO A 113 10.08 -1.33 -8.78
C PRO A 113 10.08 -1.49 -10.31
N GLY A 114 8.94 -1.87 -10.91
CA GLY A 114 8.82 -2.12 -12.35
C GLY A 114 8.98 -0.81 -13.13
N GLU A 115 8.16 0.16 -12.79
CA GLU A 115 8.18 1.48 -13.44
C GLU A 115 9.40 2.30 -13.01
N GLY A 116 9.84 2.21 -11.76
CA GLY A 116 11.10 2.84 -11.33
C GLY A 116 12.31 2.32 -12.11
N THR A 117 12.30 1.04 -12.51
CA THR A 117 13.34 0.47 -13.40
C THR A 117 13.26 1.03 -14.82
N GLN A 118 12.07 1.35 -15.32
CA GLN A 118 11.90 1.98 -16.64
C GLN A 118 12.57 3.35 -16.66
N ALA A 119 12.30 4.20 -15.65
CA ALA A 119 12.92 5.51 -15.50
C ALA A 119 14.46 5.42 -15.43
N LYS A 120 15.00 4.46 -14.66
CA LYS A 120 16.46 4.20 -14.60
C LYS A 120 17.06 3.86 -15.96
N ARG A 121 16.38 3.01 -16.75
CA ARG A 121 16.92 2.48 -18.02
C ARG A 121 16.72 3.40 -19.22
N ARG A 122 15.69 4.24 -19.19
CA ARG A 122 15.27 5.08 -20.34
C ARG A 122 15.34 6.59 -20.08
N GLY A 123 15.66 7.03 -18.86
CA GLY A 123 15.88 8.44 -18.56
C GLY A 123 17.04 8.67 -17.61
N HIS A 124 17.98 7.70 -17.51
CA HIS A 124 19.15 7.74 -16.62
C HIS A 124 18.84 8.24 -15.20
N ALA A 125 17.64 7.91 -14.71
CA ALA A 125 17.12 8.49 -13.48
C ALA A 125 17.87 7.96 -12.25
N THR A 126 18.29 8.87 -11.38
CA THR A 126 18.64 8.57 -10.00
C THR A 126 17.36 8.50 -9.19
N VAL A 127 16.81 7.30 -9.09
CA VAL A 127 15.61 7.05 -8.28
C VAL A 127 15.94 7.14 -6.79
N VAL A 128 15.13 7.89 -6.06
CA VAL A 128 15.13 7.95 -4.60
C VAL A 128 13.78 7.43 -4.14
N ASP A 129 13.72 6.20 -3.65
CA ASP A 129 12.43 5.62 -3.26
C ASP A 129 11.79 6.40 -2.10
N HIS A 130 10.48 6.41 -1.99
CA HIS A 130 9.75 6.92 -0.82
C HIS A 130 8.77 5.87 -0.29
N LEU A 131 8.41 6.00 1.00
CA LEU A 131 7.49 5.10 1.69
C LEU A 131 6.10 5.10 1.04
N VAL A 132 5.36 4.00 1.21
CA VAL A 132 3.95 3.93 0.87
C VAL A 132 3.13 4.88 1.77
N PRO A 133 1.92 5.27 1.37
CA PRO A 133 1.01 6.01 2.26
C PRO A 133 0.74 5.24 3.56
N PRO A 134 0.34 5.93 4.63
CA PRO A 134 -0.18 5.25 5.82
C PRO A 134 -1.24 4.21 5.44
N MET A 135 -1.16 3.04 6.07
CA MET A 135 -2.10 1.95 5.85
C MET A 135 -2.96 1.80 7.11
N ALA A 136 -4.20 1.38 6.95
CA ALA A 136 -5.08 1.00 8.04
C ALA A 136 -5.95 -0.19 7.60
N ARG A 137 -6.55 -0.87 8.59
CA ARG A 137 -7.63 -1.81 8.35
C ARG A 137 -8.84 -1.04 7.80
N ALA A 138 -9.57 -1.61 6.84
CA ALA A 138 -10.73 -0.96 6.27
C ALA A 138 -11.83 -0.72 7.33
N ASP A 139 -11.96 -1.68 8.25
CA ASP A 139 -13.02 -1.76 9.24
C ASP A 139 -14.43 -1.68 8.61
N THR A 140 -15.47 -1.75 9.43
CA THR A 140 -16.86 -1.56 8.97
C THR A 140 -17.33 -0.14 9.30
N TYR A 141 -18.08 0.46 8.38
CA TYR A 141 -18.65 1.80 8.57
C TYR A 141 -20.04 1.90 7.97
N GLY A 142 -20.80 2.90 8.40
CA GLY A 142 -22.13 3.19 7.86
C GLY A 142 -23.07 1.99 7.98
N ASP A 143 -23.62 1.55 6.85
CA ASP A 143 -24.58 0.45 6.81
C ASP A 143 -23.94 -0.92 7.03
N LEU A 144 -22.65 -1.11 6.76
CA LEU A 144 -21.92 -2.36 7.06
C LEU A 144 -21.81 -2.59 8.57
N ALA A 145 -21.51 -1.53 9.33
CA ALA A 145 -21.45 -1.62 10.79
C ALA A 145 -22.82 -1.88 11.43
N LYS A 146 -23.90 -1.30 10.86
CA LYS A 146 -25.27 -1.62 11.27
C LYS A 146 -25.64 -3.07 10.92
N LEU A 147 -25.15 -3.57 9.79
CA LEU A 147 -25.39 -4.94 9.37
C LEU A 147 -24.73 -5.92 10.34
N GLU A 148 -23.47 -5.71 10.73
CA GLU A 148 -22.81 -6.51 11.79
C GLU A 148 -23.65 -6.55 13.08
N GLN A 149 -24.14 -5.39 13.55
CA GLN A 149 -25.00 -5.33 14.75
C GLN A 149 -26.29 -6.15 14.60
N LEU A 150 -26.89 -6.14 13.41
CA LEU A 150 -28.10 -6.93 13.15
C LEU A 150 -27.81 -8.43 13.04
N LEU A 151 -26.64 -8.84 12.53
CA LEU A 151 -26.23 -10.25 12.51
C LEU A 151 -25.98 -10.76 13.93
N ASP A 152 -25.34 -9.94 14.76
CA ASP A 152 -25.16 -10.21 16.19
C ASP A 152 -26.48 -10.36 16.94
N GLU A 153 -27.42 -9.43 16.70
CA GLU A 153 -28.78 -9.46 17.24
C GLU A 153 -29.54 -10.69 16.75
N TYR A 154 -29.44 -11.02 15.46
CA TYR A 154 -30.10 -12.19 14.89
C TYR A 154 -29.66 -13.47 15.59
N ALA A 155 -28.36 -13.67 15.76
CA ALA A 155 -27.86 -14.86 16.44
C ALA A 155 -28.30 -14.91 17.92
N LEU A 156 -28.36 -13.76 18.63
CA LEU A 156 -28.89 -13.72 20.00
C LEU A 156 -30.39 -14.04 20.07
N VAL A 157 -31.18 -13.46 19.15
CA VAL A 157 -32.64 -13.63 19.10
C VAL A 157 -33.00 -15.05 18.68
N SER A 158 -32.28 -15.64 17.73
CA SER A 158 -32.50 -17.04 17.30
C SER A 158 -32.29 -18.03 18.44
N ASP A 159 -31.40 -17.74 19.39
CA ASP A 159 -31.17 -18.60 20.56
C ASP A 159 -32.16 -18.34 21.72
N LEU A 160 -32.49 -17.07 21.99
CA LEU A 160 -33.24 -16.68 23.19
C LEU A 160 -34.74 -16.46 22.97
N ASP A 161 -35.14 -15.99 21.79
CA ASP A 161 -36.53 -15.65 21.45
C ASP A 161 -36.83 -15.89 19.96
N PRO A 162 -36.91 -17.17 19.53
CA PRO A 162 -37.05 -17.53 18.12
C PRO A 162 -38.28 -16.94 17.43
N GLU A 163 -39.34 -16.59 18.20
CA GLU A 163 -40.54 -15.95 17.67
C GLU A 163 -40.26 -14.55 17.09
N LYS A 164 -39.18 -13.89 17.53
CA LYS A 164 -38.75 -12.58 17.02
C LYS A 164 -37.76 -12.66 15.85
N ALA A 165 -37.15 -13.82 15.59
CA ALA A 165 -36.16 -13.99 14.52
C ALA A 165 -36.66 -13.50 13.14
N PRO A 166 -37.92 -13.76 12.70
CA PRO A 166 -38.42 -13.28 11.42
C PRO A 166 -38.37 -11.74 11.27
N ALA A 167 -38.57 -10.99 12.37
CA ALA A 167 -38.52 -9.54 12.34
C ALA A 167 -37.08 -9.02 12.14
N VAL A 168 -36.09 -9.71 12.71
CA VAL A 168 -34.66 -9.37 12.51
C VAL A 168 -34.21 -9.78 11.10
N ARG A 169 -34.67 -10.94 10.58
CA ARG A 169 -34.42 -11.36 9.19
C ARG A 169 -34.87 -10.30 8.18
N ALA A 170 -36.07 -9.76 8.36
CA ALA A 170 -36.61 -8.71 7.49
C ALA A 170 -35.78 -7.42 7.56
N GLN A 171 -35.26 -7.06 8.74
CA GLN A 171 -34.37 -5.90 8.92
C GLN A 171 -33.03 -6.10 8.21
N ILE A 172 -32.40 -7.27 8.40
CA ILE A 172 -31.16 -7.66 7.70
C ILE A 172 -31.37 -7.56 6.20
N TRP A 173 -32.41 -8.18 5.65
CA TRP A 173 -32.68 -8.17 4.21
C TRP A 173 -32.93 -6.75 3.67
N THR A 174 -33.70 -5.94 4.41
CA THR A 174 -33.95 -4.54 4.05
C THR A 174 -32.65 -3.75 3.96
N LEU A 175 -31.76 -3.94 4.93
CA LEU A 175 -30.45 -3.27 4.94
C LEU A 175 -29.54 -3.76 3.81
N VAL A 176 -29.50 -5.08 3.57
CA VAL A 176 -28.75 -5.68 2.46
C VAL A 176 -29.22 -5.15 1.10
N LYS A 177 -30.53 -4.99 0.88
CA LYS A 177 -31.07 -4.38 -0.34
C LYS A 177 -30.76 -2.89 -0.42
N ALA A 178 -30.94 -2.14 0.67
CA ALA A 178 -30.69 -0.70 0.70
C ALA A 178 -29.21 -0.35 0.47
N ALA A 179 -28.30 -1.18 0.97
CA ALA A 179 -26.85 -1.06 0.78
C ALA A 179 -26.36 -1.71 -0.54
N GLU A 180 -27.27 -2.21 -1.37
CA GLU A 180 -26.98 -2.91 -2.64
C GLU A 180 -26.11 -4.18 -2.51
N LEU A 181 -25.86 -4.66 -1.28
CA LEU A 181 -25.01 -5.82 -0.96
C LEU A 181 -25.52 -7.14 -1.54
N HIS A 182 -26.81 -7.22 -1.82
CA HIS A 182 -27.42 -8.37 -2.49
C HIS A 182 -26.78 -8.67 -3.87
N HIS A 183 -26.22 -7.66 -4.55
CA HIS A 183 -25.46 -7.84 -5.78
C HIS A 183 -24.10 -8.47 -5.54
N ASP A 184 -23.38 -8.03 -4.51
CA ASP A 184 -22.06 -8.58 -4.13
C ASP A 184 -22.19 -10.03 -3.65
N LEU A 185 -23.22 -10.30 -2.84
CA LEU A 185 -23.56 -11.62 -2.31
C LEU A 185 -24.22 -12.54 -3.36
N ARG A 186 -24.65 -11.98 -4.50
CA ARG A 186 -25.35 -12.68 -5.61
C ARG A 186 -26.64 -13.38 -5.16
N VAL A 187 -27.44 -12.67 -4.36
CA VAL A 187 -28.74 -13.13 -3.85
C VAL A 187 -29.79 -12.13 -4.30
N ASP A 188 -30.62 -12.48 -5.28
CA ASP A 188 -31.58 -11.55 -5.88
C ASP A 188 -32.80 -11.29 -4.98
N ASP A 189 -33.28 -12.35 -4.32
CA ASP A 189 -34.46 -12.39 -3.47
C ASP A 189 -34.12 -12.86 -2.05
N GLN A 190 -34.96 -12.53 -1.08
CA GLN A 190 -34.74 -12.93 0.32
C GLN A 190 -34.75 -14.47 0.41
N PRO A 191 -33.74 -15.09 1.05
CA PRO A 191 -33.76 -16.52 1.31
C PRO A 191 -34.93 -16.93 2.20
N ASP A 192 -35.40 -18.15 2.00
CA ASP A 192 -36.41 -18.76 2.86
C ASP A 192 -35.87 -18.98 4.29
N ASP A 193 -36.76 -19.18 5.24
CA ASP A 193 -36.41 -19.31 6.67
C ASP A 193 -35.37 -20.41 6.93
N ASP A 194 -35.44 -21.53 6.20
CA ASP A 194 -34.52 -22.67 6.35
C ASP A 194 -33.10 -22.37 5.82
N ASP A 195 -32.97 -21.43 4.86
CA ASP A 195 -31.71 -21.06 4.22
C ASP A 195 -31.10 -19.75 4.79
N PHE A 196 -31.86 -19.02 5.62
CA PHE A 196 -31.44 -17.71 6.11
C PHE A 196 -30.20 -17.78 7.00
N ASP A 197 -30.03 -18.84 7.79
CA ASP A 197 -28.82 -19.03 8.61
C ASP A 197 -27.57 -19.20 7.74
N SER A 198 -27.69 -19.92 6.61
CA SER A 198 -26.63 -20.05 5.63
C SER A 198 -26.29 -18.70 4.98
N PHE A 199 -27.32 -17.90 4.72
CA PHE A 199 -27.16 -16.55 4.20
C PHE A 199 -26.46 -15.60 5.19
N VAL A 200 -26.81 -15.67 6.48
CA VAL A 200 -26.11 -14.91 7.55
C VAL A 200 -24.63 -15.29 7.61
N MET A 201 -24.30 -16.59 7.58
CA MET A 201 -22.90 -17.04 7.53
C MET A 201 -22.17 -16.54 6.27
N HIS A 202 -22.87 -16.46 5.13
CA HIS A 202 -22.30 -15.90 3.90
C HIS A 202 -22.02 -14.39 4.02
N ILE A 203 -22.94 -13.64 4.64
CA ILE A 203 -22.74 -12.21 4.93
C ILE A 203 -21.56 -12.03 5.89
N ASP A 204 -21.48 -12.79 6.98
CA ASP A 204 -20.39 -12.71 7.95
C ASP A 204 -19.03 -12.93 7.28
N GLY A 205 -18.94 -13.95 6.41
CA GLY A 205 -17.74 -14.20 5.61
C GLY A 205 -17.34 -13.02 4.74
N TYR A 206 -18.32 -12.44 4.03
CA TYR A 206 -18.10 -11.28 3.17
C TYR A 206 -17.68 -10.02 3.94
N LEU A 207 -18.33 -9.75 5.08
CA LEU A 207 -17.99 -8.63 5.94
C LEU A 207 -16.59 -8.80 6.54
N CYS A 208 -16.23 -10.01 6.96
CA CYS A 208 -14.88 -10.33 7.46
C CYS A 208 -13.80 -10.00 6.42
N GLU A 209 -14.01 -10.43 5.17
CA GLU A 209 -13.06 -10.16 4.08
C GLU A 209 -12.88 -8.67 3.83
N ILE A 210 -13.99 -7.91 3.74
CA ILE A 210 -13.92 -6.46 3.52
C ILE A 210 -13.22 -5.77 4.68
N LYS A 211 -13.64 -6.09 5.89
CA LYS A 211 -13.14 -5.47 7.13
C LYS A 211 -11.64 -5.73 7.28
N ASP A 212 -11.17 -6.94 6.98
CA ASP A 212 -9.77 -7.30 7.17
C ASP A 212 -8.82 -6.79 6.09
N VAL A 213 -9.31 -6.20 5.00
CA VAL A 213 -8.44 -5.63 3.96
C VAL A 213 -7.65 -4.43 4.48
N GLN A 214 -6.37 -4.36 4.10
CA GLN A 214 -5.51 -3.20 4.32
C GLN A 214 -5.72 -2.16 3.22
N ILE A 215 -6.17 -0.97 3.62
CA ILE A 215 -6.39 0.17 2.72
C ILE A 215 -5.40 1.29 3.03
N ARG A 216 -5.27 2.24 2.09
CA ARG A 216 -4.48 3.45 2.30
C ARG A 216 -5.32 4.45 3.09
N ASP A 217 -4.78 4.91 4.22
CA ASP A 217 -5.39 5.90 5.11
C ASP A 217 -4.69 7.26 4.98
N GLY A 218 -4.74 7.80 3.75
CA GLY A 218 -4.13 9.08 3.39
C GLY A 218 -3.04 8.99 2.34
N LEU A 219 -2.13 9.97 2.36
CA LEU A 219 -1.05 10.12 1.38
C LEU A 219 0.30 10.22 2.11
N HIS A 220 1.34 9.72 1.44
CA HIS A 220 2.71 9.92 1.91
C HIS A 220 3.17 11.36 1.71
N ILE A 221 3.86 11.91 2.71
CA ILE A 221 4.56 13.20 2.61
C ILE A 221 6.06 12.88 2.61
N LEU A 222 6.76 13.31 1.57
CA LEU A 222 8.19 13.06 1.42
C LEU A 222 8.97 13.59 2.63
N GLY A 223 9.79 12.73 3.26
CA GLY A 223 10.51 13.03 4.51
C GLY A 223 9.64 12.96 5.78
N GLY A 224 8.34 12.71 5.67
CA GLY A 224 7.40 12.56 6.78
C GLY A 224 7.27 11.09 7.20
N GLY A 225 8.12 10.64 8.13
CA GLY A 225 8.01 9.29 8.70
C GLY A 225 6.74 9.09 9.55
N PRO A 226 6.16 7.87 9.60
CA PRO A 226 4.97 7.61 10.41
C PRO A 226 5.28 7.67 11.92
N VAL A 227 4.39 8.29 12.68
CA VAL A 227 4.45 8.41 14.15
C VAL A 227 3.07 8.19 14.76
N GLY A 228 2.98 7.67 15.99
CA GLY A 228 1.70 7.39 16.63
C GLY A 228 0.86 6.37 15.84
N GLU A 229 -0.43 6.66 15.67
CA GLU A 229 -1.40 5.78 15.02
C GLU A 229 -0.99 5.28 13.62
N PRO A 230 -0.53 6.13 12.67
CA PRO A 230 0.03 5.67 11.40
C PRO A 230 1.17 4.65 11.52
N ARG A 231 2.02 4.76 12.56
CA ARG A 231 3.12 3.82 12.77
C ARG A 231 2.61 2.50 13.32
N VAL A 232 1.69 2.54 14.27
CA VAL A 232 1.02 1.33 14.81
C VAL A 232 0.38 0.54 13.67
N ASN A 233 -0.43 1.21 12.84
CA ASN A 233 -1.14 0.55 11.75
C ASN A 233 -0.19 -0.03 10.69
N LEU A 234 0.86 0.71 10.32
CA LEU A 234 1.83 0.23 9.36
C LEU A 234 2.66 -0.95 9.90
N VAL A 235 3.02 -0.93 11.19
CA VAL A 235 3.68 -2.07 11.83
C VAL A 235 2.76 -3.28 11.85
N LEU A 236 1.49 -3.13 12.22
CA LEU A 236 0.51 -4.23 12.20
C LEU A 236 0.36 -4.83 10.79
N ALA A 237 0.26 -4.00 9.77
CA ALA A 237 0.20 -4.44 8.38
C ALA A 237 1.43 -5.28 7.97
N VAL A 238 2.62 -4.88 8.43
CA VAL A 238 3.87 -5.64 8.19
C VAL A 238 3.89 -6.95 8.97
N LEU A 239 3.52 -6.93 10.24
CA LEU A 239 3.58 -8.08 11.14
C LEU A 239 2.48 -9.11 10.88
N ARG A 240 1.42 -8.76 10.14
CA ARG A 240 0.38 -9.71 9.75
C ARG A 240 0.92 -10.81 8.83
N ALA A 241 1.88 -10.50 7.95
CA ALA A 241 2.46 -11.46 7.02
C ALA A 241 3.54 -12.35 7.68
N SER A 242 3.71 -13.57 7.17
CA SER A 242 4.90 -14.38 7.46
C SER A 242 6.16 -13.71 6.90
N GLN A 243 7.22 -13.63 7.70
CA GLN A 243 8.43 -12.87 7.37
C GLN A 243 9.43 -13.71 6.56
N VAL A 244 9.92 -13.18 5.44
CA VAL A 244 10.96 -13.82 4.61
C VAL A 244 12.32 -13.15 4.85
N TRP A 245 12.92 -13.35 6.02
CA TRP A 245 14.09 -12.59 6.49
C TRP A 245 15.39 -13.39 6.46
N GLY A 246 16.52 -12.71 6.28
CA GLY A 246 17.84 -13.36 6.24
C GLY A 246 18.03 -14.38 5.11
N GLY A 247 17.23 -14.31 4.05
CA GLY A 247 17.22 -15.30 2.96
C GLY A 247 16.45 -16.59 3.28
N GLN A 248 15.74 -16.63 4.40
CA GLN A 248 14.89 -17.75 4.81
C GLN A 248 13.42 -17.38 4.62
N ALA A 249 12.67 -18.25 3.92
CA ALA A 249 11.22 -18.17 3.90
C ALA A 249 10.66 -18.61 5.26
N ASN A 250 9.59 -17.94 5.73
CA ASN A 250 8.97 -18.20 7.03
C ASN A 250 9.97 -18.11 8.20
N ALA A 251 10.87 -17.14 8.16
CA ALA A 251 11.84 -16.89 9.24
C ALA A 251 11.13 -16.54 10.56
N LEU A 252 9.99 -15.86 10.49
CA LEU A 252 9.08 -15.61 11.60
C LEU A 252 7.63 -15.76 11.10
N PRO A 253 6.71 -16.27 11.92
CA PRO A 253 5.29 -16.25 11.58
C PRO A 253 4.74 -14.82 11.55
N GLY A 254 3.51 -14.66 11.05
CA GLY A 254 2.75 -13.44 11.30
C GLY A 254 2.37 -13.35 12.79
N LEU A 255 2.22 -12.14 13.33
CA LEU A 255 1.82 -11.93 14.73
C LEU A 255 0.46 -12.56 15.01
N ARG A 256 -0.50 -12.36 14.10
CA ARG A 256 -1.85 -12.95 14.21
C ARG A 256 -1.81 -14.48 14.15
N ALA A 257 -1.00 -15.06 13.26
CA ALA A 257 -0.78 -16.50 13.20
C ALA A 257 -0.22 -17.06 14.51
N ALA A 258 0.79 -16.41 15.10
CA ALA A 258 1.41 -16.83 16.35
C ALA A 258 0.43 -16.77 17.53
N LEU A 259 -0.44 -15.75 17.56
CA LEU A 259 -1.49 -15.64 18.57
C LEU A 259 -2.59 -16.68 18.35
N ALA A 260 -3.01 -16.92 17.09
CA ALA A 260 -3.99 -17.96 16.78
C ALA A 260 -3.52 -19.32 17.30
N GLU A 261 -2.28 -19.70 17.00
CA GLU A 261 -1.70 -20.98 17.43
C GLU A 261 -1.64 -21.11 18.96
N HIS A 262 -1.35 -20.01 19.67
CA HIS A 262 -1.36 -19.98 21.13
C HIS A 262 -2.72 -20.36 21.73
N PHE A 263 -3.81 -19.91 21.09
CA PHE A 263 -5.18 -20.24 21.50
C PHE A 263 -5.70 -21.54 20.86
N GLY A 264 -4.84 -22.33 20.21
CA GLY A 264 -5.23 -23.59 19.55
C GLY A 264 -6.07 -23.39 18.28
N LEU A 265 -5.97 -22.21 17.66
CA LEU A 265 -6.62 -21.86 16.40
C LEU A 265 -5.59 -21.86 15.25
N VAL A 266 -6.07 -22.03 14.02
CA VAL A 266 -5.24 -21.99 12.81
C VAL A 266 -5.71 -20.83 11.93
N GLU A 267 -4.95 -19.74 11.86
CA GLU A 267 -5.34 -18.53 11.11
C GLU A 267 -5.80 -18.83 9.67
N LYS A 268 -5.11 -19.75 8.98
CA LYS A 268 -5.47 -20.12 7.61
C LYS A 268 -6.84 -20.79 7.49
N GLU A 269 -7.25 -21.56 8.50
CA GLU A 269 -8.57 -22.19 8.53
C GLU A 269 -9.64 -21.15 8.82
N LEU A 270 -9.36 -20.21 9.74
CA LEU A 270 -10.26 -19.09 10.02
C LEU A 270 -10.51 -18.23 8.78
N LEU A 271 -9.47 -17.93 8.01
CA LEU A 271 -9.57 -17.13 6.79
C LEU A 271 -10.18 -17.90 5.61
N ALA A 272 -10.14 -19.23 5.62
CA ALA A 272 -10.71 -20.04 4.53
C ALA A 272 -12.23 -20.11 4.61
N GLU A 273 -12.79 -20.13 5.83
CA GLU A 273 -14.23 -20.16 6.07
C GLU A 273 -14.61 -19.19 7.22
N PRO A 274 -14.54 -17.85 7.01
CA PRO A 274 -14.73 -16.90 8.11
C PRO A 274 -16.15 -16.93 8.71
N GLY A 275 -17.16 -17.32 7.92
CA GLY A 275 -18.53 -17.52 8.42
C GLY A 275 -18.75 -18.82 9.20
N ALA A 276 -17.75 -19.71 9.29
CA ALA A 276 -17.93 -20.99 9.97
C ALA A 276 -18.14 -20.82 11.48
N PRO A 277 -19.07 -21.56 12.09
CA PRO A 277 -19.29 -21.52 13.53
C PRO A 277 -18.05 -22.04 14.26
N LEU A 278 -17.57 -21.26 15.23
CA LEU A 278 -16.38 -21.56 15.99
C LEU A 278 -16.60 -21.22 17.45
N LYS A 279 -16.32 -22.18 18.33
CA LYS A 279 -16.25 -21.91 19.76
C LYS A 279 -14.89 -21.26 20.08
N VAL A 280 -14.88 -19.94 20.20
CA VAL A 280 -13.65 -19.21 20.55
C VAL A 280 -13.20 -19.57 21.97
N PRO A 281 -11.90 -19.80 22.21
CA PRO A 281 -11.36 -20.09 23.54
C PRO A 281 -11.64 -18.97 24.55
N ALA A 282 -12.02 -19.34 25.78
CA ALA A 282 -12.34 -18.38 26.83
C ALA A 282 -11.13 -17.50 27.18
N GLU A 283 -9.94 -18.08 27.08
CA GLU A 283 -8.67 -17.40 27.30
C GLU A 283 -8.44 -16.23 26.34
N LEU A 284 -9.02 -16.26 25.13
CA LEU A 284 -8.97 -15.13 24.19
C LEU A 284 -10.04 -14.09 24.53
N THR A 285 -11.27 -14.52 24.81
CA THR A 285 -12.39 -13.61 25.15
C THR A 285 -12.21 -12.91 26.50
N ASP A 286 -11.39 -13.47 27.40
CA ASP A 286 -11.04 -12.83 28.68
C ASP A 286 -10.03 -11.67 28.50
N LEU A 287 -9.37 -11.58 27.33
CA LEU A 287 -8.34 -10.58 27.05
C LEU A 287 -8.83 -9.41 26.19
N VAL A 288 -9.84 -9.65 25.36
CA VAL A 288 -10.41 -8.71 24.39
C VAL A 288 -11.91 -8.93 24.30
N ASP A 289 -12.67 -7.83 24.29
CA ASP A 289 -14.13 -7.88 24.22
C ASP A 289 -14.61 -7.99 22.77
N GLY A 290 -15.64 -8.80 22.55
CA GLY A 290 -16.32 -8.89 21.26
C GLY A 290 -17.17 -10.15 21.10
N PRO A 291 -17.86 -10.29 19.96
CA PRO A 291 -18.46 -11.55 19.53
C PRO A 291 -17.43 -12.69 19.48
N ALA A 292 -17.89 -13.93 19.60
CA ALA A 292 -17.05 -15.12 19.82
C ALA A 292 -17.69 -16.41 19.30
N ARG A 293 -18.49 -16.30 18.24
CA ARG A 293 -19.38 -17.35 17.70
C ARG A 293 -18.88 -17.90 16.36
N SER A 294 -18.12 -17.12 15.60
CA SER A 294 -17.64 -17.46 14.26
C SER A 294 -16.11 -17.42 14.12
N ALA A 295 -15.59 -17.93 13.01
CA ALA A 295 -14.19 -17.77 12.64
C ALA A 295 -13.82 -16.29 12.39
N SER A 296 -14.74 -15.49 11.83
CA SER A 296 -14.60 -14.04 11.68
C SER A 296 -14.44 -13.34 13.03
N ASP A 297 -15.26 -13.72 14.01
CA ASP A 297 -15.16 -13.19 15.37
C ASP A 297 -13.78 -13.46 15.99
N ALA A 298 -13.27 -14.69 15.82
CA ALA A 298 -11.93 -15.03 16.27
C ALA A 298 -10.85 -14.17 15.58
N ILE A 299 -10.99 -13.90 14.27
CA ILE A 299 -10.07 -13.00 13.54
C ILE A 299 -10.10 -11.59 14.13
N ASP A 300 -11.29 -11.06 14.41
CA ASP A 300 -11.45 -9.72 15.00
C ASP A 300 -10.84 -9.63 16.40
N LEU A 301 -11.09 -10.62 17.27
CA LEU A 301 -10.50 -10.68 18.61
C LEU A 301 -8.97 -10.78 18.53
N LEU A 302 -8.43 -11.62 17.64
CA LEU A 302 -6.99 -11.74 17.42
C LEU A 302 -6.38 -10.44 16.88
N GLU A 303 -7.07 -9.72 16.00
CA GLU A 303 -6.60 -8.43 15.47
C GLU A 303 -6.60 -7.34 16.54
N GLN A 304 -7.64 -7.28 17.39
CA GLN A 304 -7.66 -6.40 18.56
C GLN A 304 -6.50 -6.69 19.51
N LEU A 305 -6.20 -7.97 19.74
CA LEU A 305 -5.07 -8.38 20.56
C LEU A 305 -3.73 -8.00 19.92
N CYS A 306 -3.57 -8.17 18.60
CA CYS A 306 -2.39 -7.68 17.86
C CYS A 306 -2.23 -6.16 18.04
N ARG A 307 -3.31 -5.40 17.89
CA ARG A 307 -3.32 -3.94 18.08
C ARG A 307 -2.90 -3.55 19.50
N ARG A 308 -3.44 -4.21 20.52
CA ARG A 308 -3.04 -4.00 21.93
C ARG A 308 -1.54 -4.20 22.14
N PHE A 309 -0.91 -5.17 21.47
CA PHE A 309 0.55 -5.32 21.50
C PHE A 309 1.28 -4.17 20.80
N ALA A 310 0.84 -3.78 19.60
CA ALA A 310 1.49 -2.71 18.85
C ALA A 310 1.38 -1.36 19.57
N GLU A 311 0.24 -1.03 20.16
CA GLU A 311 0.02 0.16 21.00
C GLU A 311 0.87 0.10 22.27
N GLY A 312 0.88 -1.05 22.96
CA GLY A 312 1.73 -1.24 24.14
C GLY A 312 3.22 -1.07 23.83
N MET A 313 3.67 -1.46 22.63
CA MET A 313 5.04 -1.22 22.16
C MET A 313 5.28 0.23 21.77
N GLU A 314 4.32 0.90 21.15
CA GLU A 314 4.36 2.34 20.83
C GLU A 314 4.56 3.17 22.09
N GLU A 315 3.79 2.91 23.15
CA GLU A 315 3.91 3.56 24.47
C GLU A 315 5.29 3.32 25.12
N ARG A 316 5.87 2.14 24.90
CA ARG A 316 7.20 1.75 25.40
C ARG A 316 8.32 2.19 24.46
N GLY A 317 8.02 3.01 23.45
CA GLY A 317 8.99 3.56 22.50
C GLY A 317 9.70 2.50 21.65
N TRP A 318 9.03 1.36 21.40
CA TRP A 318 9.58 0.22 20.66
C TRP A 318 10.91 -0.30 21.20
N ALA A 319 11.09 -0.26 22.53
CA ALA A 319 12.28 -0.79 23.18
C ALA A 319 12.26 -2.33 23.19
N ALA A 320 13.15 -2.98 22.43
CA ALA A 320 13.22 -4.45 22.34
C ALA A 320 13.35 -5.17 23.71
N GLY A 321 13.94 -4.49 24.71
CA GLY A 321 14.05 -5.00 26.09
C GLY A 321 12.71 -5.16 26.82
N THR A 322 11.67 -4.42 26.45
CA THR A 322 10.36 -4.45 27.11
C THR A 322 9.41 -5.49 26.52
N VAL A 323 9.77 -6.12 25.40
CA VAL A 323 8.91 -7.09 24.70
C VAL A 323 8.50 -8.26 25.60
N PRO A 324 9.41 -8.95 26.32
CA PRO A 324 9.00 -10.08 27.15
C PRO A 324 8.08 -9.68 28.30
N SER A 325 8.27 -8.49 28.89
CA SER A 325 7.38 -7.97 29.93
C SER A 325 5.99 -7.64 29.38
N LEU A 326 5.91 -7.03 28.19
CA LEU A 326 4.62 -6.72 27.57
C LEU A 326 3.84 -7.99 27.24
N VAL A 327 4.51 -9.02 26.68
CA VAL A 327 3.85 -10.30 26.39
C VAL A 327 3.29 -10.95 27.66
N ARG A 328 4.06 -10.96 28.76
CA ARG A 328 3.56 -11.46 30.04
C ARG A 328 2.44 -10.61 30.64
N GLU A 329 2.50 -9.29 30.48
CA GLU A 329 1.47 -8.37 30.98
C GLU A 329 0.13 -8.56 30.24
N VAL A 330 0.17 -8.79 28.93
CA VAL A 330 -1.03 -8.94 28.11
C VAL A 330 -1.58 -10.36 28.16
N LEU A 331 -0.75 -11.41 28.02
CA LEU A 331 -1.23 -12.81 27.95
C LEU A 331 -1.21 -13.54 29.29
N ASN A 332 -0.62 -12.95 30.33
CA ASN A 332 -0.34 -13.63 31.60
C ASN A 332 0.49 -14.93 31.44
N THR A 333 1.21 -15.07 30.33
CA THR A 333 2.09 -16.20 30.01
C THR A 333 3.23 -15.77 29.10
N GLU A 334 4.23 -16.63 28.91
CA GLU A 334 5.30 -16.41 27.94
C GLU A 334 4.92 -17.03 26.59
N LEU A 335 5.07 -16.26 25.52
CA LEU A 335 4.86 -16.73 24.15
C LEU A 335 6.09 -16.38 23.29
N PRO A 336 7.05 -17.31 23.14
CA PRO A 336 8.33 -17.06 22.46
C PRO A 336 8.18 -16.51 21.04
N ASP A 337 7.20 -17.00 20.27
CA ASP A 337 7.00 -16.56 18.88
C ASP A 337 6.49 -15.11 18.81
N ALA A 338 5.54 -14.73 19.66
CA ALA A 338 5.11 -13.33 19.76
C ALA A 338 6.27 -12.42 20.22
N VAL A 339 7.10 -12.89 21.17
CA VAL A 339 8.31 -12.16 21.58
C VAL A 339 9.28 -11.99 20.41
N ALA A 340 9.49 -13.02 19.59
CA ALA A 340 10.38 -12.95 18.43
C ALA A 340 9.86 -11.98 17.36
N VAL A 341 8.57 -12.04 17.04
CA VAL A 341 7.92 -11.15 16.05
C VAL A 341 7.94 -9.69 16.52
N LEU A 342 7.62 -9.41 17.79
CA LEU A 342 7.65 -8.06 18.34
C LEU A 342 9.08 -7.51 18.48
N ARG A 343 10.07 -8.35 18.82
CA ARG A 343 11.49 -7.95 18.79
C ARG A 343 11.94 -7.59 17.39
N PHE A 344 11.55 -8.38 16.40
CA PHE A 344 11.80 -8.05 14.99
C PHE A 344 11.19 -6.70 14.59
N ALA A 345 9.99 -6.39 15.08
CA ALA A 345 9.40 -5.06 14.88
C ALA A 345 10.27 -3.93 15.48
N CYS A 346 10.79 -4.14 16.70
CA CYS A 346 11.63 -3.17 17.41
C CYS A 346 13.02 -2.98 16.77
N GLU A 347 13.62 -4.07 16.30
CA GLU A 347 15.01 -4.10 15.86
C GLU A 347 15.15 -3.80 14.36
N GLU A 348 14.12 -4.15 13.57
CA GLU A 348 14.17 -4.01 12.11
C GLU A 348 13.10 -3.05 11.59
N VAL A 349 11.81 -3.31 11.85
CA VAL A 349 10.72 -2.55 11.20
C VAL A 349 10.77 -1.08 11.59
N VAL A 350 10.70 -0.78 12.88
CA VAL A 350 10.56 0.61 13.38
C VAL A 350 11.79 1.47 13.10
N PRO A 351 13.04 1.00 13.32
CA PRO A 351 14.23 1.76 12.94
C PRO A 351 14.28 2.08 11.44
N ARG A 352 13.79 1.16 10.58
CA ARG A 352 13.71 1.39 9.13
C ARG A 352 12.63 2.38 8.75
N LEU A 353 11.46 2.32 9.39
CA LEU A 353 10.40 3.31 9.20
C LEU A 353 10.83 4.71 9.66
N ALA A 354 11.64 4.81 10.72
CA ALA A 354 12.18 6.08 11.19
C ALA A 354 13.10 6.75 10.15
N ARG A 355 13.79 5.96 9.30
CA ARG A 355 14.65 6.47 8.23
C ARG A 355 13.89 7.07 7.05
N THR A 356 12.56 7.02 7.02
CA THR A 356 11.74 7.76 6.04
C THR A 356 12.02 9.27 6.08
N THR A 357 12.50 9.81 7.20
CA THR A 357 12.96 11.21 7.29
C THR A 357 14.17 11.52 6.41
N ASP A 358 14.92 10.51 5.96
CA ASP A 358 16.11 10.67 5.13
C ASP A 358 15.77 10.93 3.64
N GLU A 359 14.51 10.76 3.22
CA GLU A 359 14.09 10.85 1.80
C GLU A 359 14.51 12.17 1.13
N ILE A 360 14.17 13.31 1.73
CA ILE A 360 14.56 14.63 1.22
C ILE A 360 16.09 14.77 1.24
N GLY A 361 16.74 14.31 2.31
CA GLY A 361 18.19 14.34 2.42
C GLY A 361 18.89 13.58 1.30
N HIS A 362 18.33 12.47 0.83
CA HIS A 362 18.85 11.71 -0.29
C HIS A 362 18.64 12.40 -1.64
N ILE A 363 17.55 13.16 -1.81
CA ILE A 363 17.35 14.00 -2.99
C ILE A 363 18.40 15.12 -3.02
N LEU A 364 18.64 15.78 -1.89
CA LEU A 364 19.67 16.83 -1.78
C LEU A 364 21.06 16.27 -2.08
N ARG A 365 21.40 15.09 -1.54
CA ARG A 365 22.67 14.41 -1.87
C ARG A 365 22.80 14.08 -3.35
N ALA A 366 21.72 13.65 -3.99
CA ALA A 366 21.71 13.36 -5.43
C ALA A 366 21.91 14.64 -6.26
N LEU A 367 21.34 15.77 -5.83
CA LEU A 367 21.58 17.08 -6.43
C LEU A 367 23.02 17.57 -6.24
N ASP A 368 23.66 17.25 -5.11
CA ASP A 368 25.09 17.52 -4.85
C ASP A 368 26.05 16.58 -5.61
N GLY A 369 25.53 15.66 -6.44
CA GLY A 369 26.33 14.67 -7.16
C GLY A 369 26.92 13.57 -6.26
N VAL A 370 26.45 13.46 -5.01
CA VAL A 370 26.87 12.42 -4.07
C VAL A 370 26.01 11.18 -4.27
N THR A 371 26.63 10.07 -4.67
CA THR A 371 25.93 8.80 -4.83
C THR A 371 25.41 8.29 -3.48
N SER A 372 24.10 8.08 -3.38
CA SER A 372 23.55 7.20 -2.36
C SER A 372 24.01 5.78 -2.69
N ARG A 373 24.89 5.20 -1.87
CA ARG A 373 25.21 3.77 -2.01
C ARG A 373 23.90 3.00 -1.83
N PRO A 374 23.56 2.05 -2.73
CA PRO A 374 22.50 1.10 -2.42
C PRO A 374 22.97 0.27 -1.23
N ASP A 375 22.51 0.60 -0.02
CA ASP A 375 22.83 -0.21 1.14
C ASP A 375 22.11 -1.55 1.00
N LEU A 376 22.87 -2.63 0.99
CA LEU A 376 22.31 -3.98 1.00
C LEU A 376 21.48 -4.23 2.26
N ARG A 377 21.73 -3.48 3.34
CA ARG A 377 20.90 -3.48 4.55
C ARG A 377 19.52 -2.89 4.30
N ASP A 378 19.32 -2.08 3.25
CA ASP A 378 18.02 -1.51 2.86
C ASP A 378 17.19 -2.47 1.97
N ARG A 379 17.70 -3.68 1.71
CA ARG A 379 16.90 -4.76 1.12
C ARG A 379 15.96 -5.34 2.18
N PRO A 380 14.64 -5.30 1.96
CA PRO A 380 13.71 -5.86 2.91
C PRO A 380 13.57 -7.40 2.72
N PRO A 381 12.97 -8.11 3.70
CA PRO A 381 12.53 -9.48 3.50
C PRO A 381 11.52 -9.56 2.33
N ALA A 382 11.43 -10.70 1.62
CA ALA A 382 10.56 -10.82 0.44
C ALA A 382 9.06 -10.57 0.74
N ALA A 383 8.63 -10.76 1.99
CA ALA A 383 7.29 -10.46 2.49
C ALA A 383 6.94 -8.94 2.50
N TRP A 384 7.93 -8.06 2.49
CA TRP A 384 7.76 -6.60 2.57
C TRP A 384 7.72 -5.91 1.21
N SER A 385 7.64 -6.69 0.12
CA SER A 385 7.71 -6.17 -1.25
C SER A 385 6.62 -5.14 -1.59
N THR A 386 5.55 -5.04 -0.78
CA THR A 386 4.41 -4.16 -0.99
C THR A 386 4.30 -2.95 -0.07
N CYS A 387 4.97 -2.89 1.10
CA CYS A 387 4.58 -1.91 2.12
C CYS A 387 5.71 -1.13 2.80
N CYS A 388 6.89 -1.70 3.08
CA CYS A 388 7.85 -1.01 3.96
C CYS A 388 9.30 -1.23 3.52
N ARG A 389 9.86 -0.32 2.72
CA ARG A 389 11.32 -0.09 2.77
C ARG A 389 11.56 1.27 3.44
N PRO A 390 12.70 1.46 4.10
CA PRO A 390 13.17 2.82 4.37
C PRO A 390 13.21 3.57 3.03
N GLY A 391 12.51 4.71 2.95
CA GLY A 391 12.64 5.62 1.81
C GLY A 391 14.07 6.16 1.72
N GLY A 392 14.48 6.58 0.53
CA GLY A 392 15.75 7.25 0.29
C GLY A 392 16.79 6.47 -0.53
N THR A 393 16.52 5.21 -0.90
CA THR A 393 17.49 4.36 -1.61
C THR A 393 17.21 4.21 -3.10
N SER A 394 18.28 4.02 -3.89
CA SER A 394 18.18 3.71 -5.32
C SER A 394 17.99 2.21 -5.57
N THR A 395 16.74 1.74 -5.58
CA THR A 395 16.49 0.29 -5.45
C THR A 395 16.58 -0.50 -6.77
N PRO A 396 17.46 -1.52 -6.90
CA PRO A 396 17.48 -2.40 -8.06
C PRO A 396 16.33 -3.42 -8.01
N SER A 397 15.80 -3.82 -9.16
CA SER A 397 14.87 -4.95 -9.28
C SER A 397 15.60 -6.31 -9.16
N THR A 398 14.84 -7.39 -8.93
CA THR A 398 15.34 -8.78 -8.81
C THR A 398 16.18 -9.21 -10.02
N PRO A 399 17.25 -10.02 -9.85
CA PRO A 399 17.97 -10.62 -10.97
C PRO A 399 17.02 -11.37 -11.92
N ARG A 400 17.07 -11.07 -13.23
CA ARG A 400 16.13 -11.65 -14.21
C ARG A 400 16.18 -13.18 -14.30
N ARG A 401 17.33 -13.79 -14.02
CA ARG A 401 17.55 -15.24 -14.13
C ARG A 401 17.21 -16.03 -12.86
N SER A 402 16.84 -15.35 -11.77
CA SER A 402 16.45 -15.99 -10.51
C SER A 402 14.93 -16.08 -10.35
N ARG A 403 14.19 -16.19 -11.47
CA ARG A 403 12.72 -16.29 -11.48
C ARG A 403 12.29 -17.46 -12.39
N PRO A 404 11.29 -18.28 -11.99
CA PRO A 404 10.63 -18.28 -10.68
C PRO A 404 11.62 -18.66 -9.56
N GLY A 405 11.43 -18.06 -8.38
CA GLY A 405 12.31 -18.19 -7.22
C GLY A 405 11.74 -19.12 -6.17
#